data_AF-A0A1F9XKA9-F1
#
_entry.id   AF-A0A1F9XKA9-F1
#
_cell.length_a   1.000
_cell.length_b   1.000
_cell.length_c   1.000
_cell.angle_alpha   90.00
_cell.angle_beta   90.00
_cell.angle_gamma   90.00
#
_symmetry.space_group_name_H-M   'P 1'
#
loop_
_entity.id
_entity.type
_entity.pdbx_description
1 polymer ?
#
loop_
_entity_poly.entity_id
_entity_poly.type
_entity_poly.pdbx_seq_one_letter_code
_entity_poly.pdbx_strand_id
1 'polypeptide(L)'
;MNKIVFFLIAAILILSGSLRADEGNKGKIAVGFIYPGISAKYYFTDKFGLELHNGLGNNVFLMGARGLYNFKQIDKITFYAGLEGDYITFNRKYIQQGLGQTIKAVNSNVRNKPLAFCVNMGQ
;
A
#
# COMPACT_ATOMS: atom_id res chain seq x y z
N MET A 1 -16.10 13.99 -8.27
CA MET A 1 -14.96 13.81 -9.19
C MET A 1 -15.44 14.14 -10.59
N ASN A 2 -14.82 15.12 -11.28
CA ASN A 2 -15.31 15.57 -12.58
C ASN A 2 -15.15 14.49 -13.65
N LYS A 3 -16.19 14.26 -14.47
CA LYS A 3 -16.19 13.24 -15.54
C LYS A 3 -15.01 13.41 -16.51
N ILE A 4 -14.58 14.65 -16.74
CA ILE A 4 -13.43 15.02 -17.56
C ILE A 4 -12.11 14.53 -16.96
N VAL A 5 -11.96 14.63 -15.63
CA VAL A 5 -10.76 14.16 -14.91
C VAL A 5 -10.65 12.64 -14.98
N PHE A 6 -11.78 11.93 -14.86
CA PHE A 6 -11.81 10.48 -15.03
C PHE A 6 -11.44 10.06 -16.46
N PHE A 7 -11.94 10.76 -17.48
CA PHE A 7 -11.61 10.49 -18.87
C PHE A 7 -10.14 10.75 -19.21
N LEU A 8 -9.55 11.80 -18.64
CA LEU A 8 -8.12 12.11 -18.79
C LEU A 8 -7.25 11.05 -18.14
N ILE A 9 -7.59 10.60 -16.94
CA ILE A 9 -6.87 9.52 -16.25
C ILE A 9 -6.98 8.21 -17.06
N ALA A 10 -8.17 7.87 -17.56
CA ALA A 10 -8.37 6.69 -18.40
C ALA A 10 -7.58 6.79 -19.71
N ALA A 11 -7.59 7.93 -20.39
CA ALA A 11 -6.83 8.16 -21.61
C ALA A 11 -5.32 8.03 -21.39
N ILE A 12 -4.79 8.62 -20.30
CA ILE A 12 -3.36 8.52 -19.94
C ILE A 12 -3.00 7.05 -19.64
N LEU A 13 -3.83 6.31 -18.92
CA LEU A 13 -3.61 4.89 -18.62
C LEU A 13 -3.62 4.01 -19.88
N ILE A 14 -4.52 4.28 -20.83
CA ILE A 14 -4.61 3.54 -22.10
C ILE A 14 -3.41 3.86 -23.01
N LEU A 15 -2.98 5.13 -23.06
CA LEU A 15 -1.83 5.57 -23.85
C LEU A 15 -0.49 5.11 -23.27
N SER A 16 -0.40 4.92 -21.94
CA SER A 16 0.80 4.41 -21.27
C SER A 16 1.08 2.93 -21.61
N GLY A 17 0.08 2.18 -22.04
CA GLY A 17 0.19 0.74 -22.33
C GLY A 17 0.80 0.40 -23.71
N SER A 18 1.16 1.38 -24.55
CA SER A 18 1.40 1.13 -25.99
C SER A 18 2.75 1.57 -26.57
N LEU A 19 3.75 1.96 -25.76
CA LEU A 19 5.06 2.34 -26.33
C LEU A 19 6.12 1.23 -26.18
N ARG A 20 6.32 0.50 -27.29
CA ARG A 20 7.41 -0.44 -27.66
C ARG A 20 7.32 -1.84 -27.02
N ALA A 21 7.01 -2.96 -27.69
CA ALA A 21 7.34 -3.51 -29.03
C ALA A 21 8.84 -3.76 -29.26
N ASP A 22 9.16 -5.06 -29.32
CA ASP A 22 10.37 -5.77 -29.75
C ASP A 22 11.72 -5.49 -29.07
N GLU A 23 12.51 -6.57 -28.97
CA GLU A 23 13.85 -6.69 -28.39
C GLU A 23 13.96 -6.50 -26.88
N GLY A 24 13.87 -7.62 -26.15
CA GLY A 24 14.35 -7.76 -24.77
C GLY A 24 13.74 -6.81 -23.74
N ASN A 25 14.03 -7.04 -22.46
CA ASN A 25 13.76 -6.08 -21.40
C ASN A 25 15.04 -5.42 -20.88
N LYS A 26 16.22 -5.94 -21.21
CA LYS A 26 17.50 -5.45 -20.70
C LYS A 26 17.70 -3.94 -20.92
N GLY A 27 18.03 -3.23 -19.85
CA GLY A 27 18.30 -1.78 -19.84
C GLY A 27 17.06 -0.90 -19.92
N LYS A 28 15.85 -1.47 -20.00
CA LYS A 28 14.61 -0.70 -20.08
C LYS A 28 14.16 -0.26 -18.68
N ILE A 29 13.66 0.98 -18.62
CA ILE A 29 12.97 1.53 -17.45
C ILE A 29 11.48 1.54 -17.77
N ALA A 30 10.66 1.06 -16.82
CA ALA A 30 9.20 1.16 -16.91
C ALA A 30 8.66 1.86 -15.68
N VAL A 31 7.60 2.64 -15.84
CA VAL A 31 6.86 3.24 -14.73
C VAL A 31 5.45 2.66 -14.69
N GLY A 32 4.95 2.43 -13.49
CA GLY A 32 3.67 1.77 -13.25
C GLY A 32 2.86 2.48 -12.17
N PHE A 33 1.59 2.12 -12.09
CA PHE A 33 0.70 2.53 -11.01
C PHE A 33 0.38 1.30 -10.15
N ILE A 34 0.53 1.44 -8.84
CA ILE A 34 0.09 0.47 -7.83
C ILE A 34 -0.88 1.22 -6.94
N TYR A 35 -2.17 0.92 -6.96
CA TYR A 35 -3.14 1.73 -6.22
C TYR A 35 -3.07 1.47 -4.69
N PRO A 36 -2.94 2.51 -3.84
CA PRO A 36 -2.69 3.94 -4.14
C PRO A 36 -1.19 4.26 -4.16
N GLY A 37 -0.61 4.66 -5.31
CA GLY A 37 0.85 4.69 -5.45
C GLY A 37 1.39 4.54 -6.88
N ILE A 38 2.71 4.55 -6.99
CA ILE A 38 3.46 4.44 -8.24
C ILE A 38 4.60 3.44 -8.08
N SER A 39 5.10 2.94 -9.21
CA SER A 39 6.28 2.09 -9.24
C SER A 39 7.20 2.45 -10.40
N ALA A 40 8.47 2.13 -10.24
CA ALA A 40 9.51 2.25 -11.25
C ALA A 40 10.27 0.92 -11.32
N LYS A 41 10.43 0.39 -12.53
CA LYS A 41 11.10 -0.87 -12.83
C LYS A 41 12.35 -0.60 -13.64
N TYR A 42 13.41 -1.33 -13.34
CA TYR A 42 14.60 -1.40 -14.14
C TYR A 42 14.98 -2.86 -14.39
N TYR A 43 15.28 -3.20 -15.64
CA TYR A 43 15.62 -4.56 -16.04
C TYR A 43 17.12 -4.71 -16.31
N PHE A 44 17.81 -5.49 -15.50
CA PHE A 44 19.25 -5.76 -15.65
C PHE A 44 19.52 -6.73 -16.81
N THR A 45 18.56 -7.62 -17.08
CA THR A 45 18.56 -8.59 -18.19
C THR A 45 17.13 -8.74 -18.73
N ASP A 46 16.93 -9.54 -19.77
CA ASP A 46 15.58 -9.80 -20.30
C ASP A 46 14.69 -10.56 -19.31
N LYS A 47 15.32 -11.31 -18.40
CA LYS A 47 14.64 -12.12 -17.38
C LYS A 47 14.60 -11.44 -16.02
N PHE A 48 15.64 -10.70 -15.65
CA PHE A 48 15.78 -10.16 -14.30
C PHE A 48 15.60 -8.65 -14.25
N GLY A 49 14.84 -8.18 -13.27
CA GLY A 49 14.66 -6.76 -12.99
C GLY A 49 14.44 -6.47 -11.52
N LEU A 50 14.35 -5.19 -11.21
CA LEU A 50 14.02 -4.66 -9.90
C LEU A 50 12.90 -3.63 -10.07
N GLU A 51 11.88 -3.73 -9.23
CA GLU A 51 10.82 -2.74 -9.10
C GLU A 51 10.99 -2.03 -7.76
N LEU A 52 11.03 -0.70 -7.77
CA LEU A 52 10.82 0.12 -6.59
C LEU A 52 9.38 0.65 -6.63
N HIS A 53 8.68 0.61 -5.51
CA HIS A 53 7.31 1.10 -5.43
C HIS A 53 7.05 1.83 -4.13
N ASN A 54 6.13 2.77 -4.20
CA ASN A 54 5.65 3.49 -3.02
C ASN A 54 4.13 3.63 -3.08
N GLY A 55 3.52 3.49 -1.91
CA GLY A 55 2.09 3.64 -1.70
C GLY A 55 1.77 4.70 -0.66
N LEU A 56 0.75 5.49 -0.94
CA LEU A 56 0.24 6.53 -0.04
C LEU A 56 -1.22 6.23 0.30
N GLY A 57 -1.44 5.76 1.53
CA GLY A 57 -2.77 5.56 2.09
C GLY A 57 -3.10 6.61 3.15
N ASN A 58 -4.36 6.66 3.57
CA ASN A 58 -4.78 7.47 4.71
C ASN A 58 -4.04 7.02 5.98
N ASN A 59 -2.99 7.76 6.34
CA ASN A 59 -2.10 7.52 7.49
C ASN A 59 -1.14 6.33 7.37
N VAL A 60 -1.00 5.74 6.17
CA VAL A 60 -0.07 4.65 5.90
C VAL A 60 0.86 5.06 4.78
N PHE A 61 2.17 4.99 5.03
CA PHE A 61 3.18 5.11 3.99
C PHE A 61 3.79 3.73 3.78
N LEU A 62 3.81 3.29 2.53
CA LEU A 62 4.39 2.02 2.11
C LEU A 62 5.49 2.32 1.10
N MET A 63 6.65 1.69 1.28
CA MET A 63 7.75 1.75 0.32
C MET A 63 8.34 0.36 0.23
N GLY A 64 8.52 -0.15 -0.98
CA GLY A 64 8.96 -1.52 -1.19
C GLY A 64 9.88 -1.65 -2.39
N ALA A 65 10.58 -2.77 -2.39
CA ALA A 65 11.39 -3.20 -3.52
C ALA A 65 11.04 -4.66 -3.85
N ARG A 66 10.87 -4.95 -5.14
CA ARG A 66 10.57 -6.28 -5.65
C ARG A 66 11.57 -6.70 -6.71
N GLY A 67 12.29 -7.81 -6.45
CA GLY A 67 13.08 -8.49 -7.48
C GLY A 67 12.15 -9.24 -8.43
N LEU A 68 12.39 -9.14 -9.73
CA LEU A 68 11.55 -9.70 -10.79
C LEU A 68 12.30 -10.79 -11.56
N TYR A 69 11.62 -11.89 -11.86
CA TYR A 69 12.04 -12.95 -12.78
C TYR A 69 10.93 -13.20 -13.82
N ASN A 70 11.12 -12.68 -15.03
CA ASN A 70 10.25 -12.92 -16.17
C ASN A 70 10.52 -14.33 -16.73
N PHE A 71 9.52 -15.21 -16.69
CA PHE A 71 9.66 -16.59 -17.13
C PHE A 71 8.91 -16.92 -18.41
N LYS A 72 7.92 -16.10 -18.80
CA LYS A 72 7.15 -16.32 -20.03
C LYS A 72 6.63 -15.01 -20.60
N GLN A 73 6.75 -14.83 -21.91
CA GLN A 73 6.11 -13.74 -22.64
C GLN A 73 5.13 -14.35 -23.64
N ILE A 74 3.88 -13.87 -23.63
CA ILE A 74 2.84 -14.20 -24.60
C ILE A 74 2.36 -12.89 -25.20
N ASP A 75 2.72 -12.63 -26.45
CA ASP A 75 2.49 -11.36 -27.14
C ASP A 75 3.03 -10.16 -26.33
N LYS A 76 2.12 -9.33 -25.81
CA LYS A 76 2.39 -8.12 -25.01
C LYS A 76 2.31 -8.37 -23.50
N ILE A 77 2.00 -9.60 -23.09
CA ILE A 77 1.82 -9.97 -21.68
C ILE A 77 3.06 -10.72 -21.21
N THR A 78 3.73 -10.19 -20.19
CA THR A 78 4.89 -10.83 -19.57
C THR A 78 4.50 -11.37 -18.20
N PHE A 79 4.64 -12.69 -18.03
CA PHE A 79 4.50 -13.36 -16.75
C PHE A 79 5.83 -13.31 -16.01
N TYR A 80 5.75 -12.96 -14.73
CA TYR A 80 6.90 -12.84 -13.85
C TYR A 80 6.61 -13.44 -12.48
N ALA A 81 7.66 -13.92 -11.82
CA ALA A 81 7.68 -14.21 -10.40
C ALA A 81 8.54 -13.16 -9.71
N GLY A 82 8.36 -12.93 -8.41
CA GLY A 82 9.17 -11.96 -7.70
C GLY A 82 9.21 -12.19 -6.19
N LEU A 83 10.27 -11.63 -5.58
CA LEU A 83 10.43 -11.54 -4.14
C LEU A 83 10.36 -10.07 -3.75
N GLU A 84 9.56 -9.76 -2.74
CA GLU A 84 9.23 -8.40 -2.33
C GLU A 84 9.60 -8.18 -0.87
N GLY A 85 10.18 -7.02 -0.60
CA GLY A 85 10.46 -6.53 0.74
C GLY A 85 9.83 -5.16 0.91
N ASP A 86 8.90 -5.06 1.86
CA ASP A 86 8.14 -3.85 2.14
C ASP A 86 8.51 -3.22 3.47
N TYR A 87 8.59 -1.90 3.45
CA TYR A 87 8.63 -1.06 4.63
C TYR A 87 7.30 -0.31 4.77
N ILE A 88 6.60 -0.60 5.86
CA ILE A 88 5.29 -0.01 6.15
C ILE A 88 5.40 0.83 7.42
N THR A 89 4.97 2.09 7.35
CA THR A 89 4.93 2.98 8.50
C THR A 89 3.57 3.64 8.65
N PHE A 90 3.15 3.79 9.91
CA PHE A 90 1.86 4.36 10.30
C PHE A 90 2.07 5.74 10.92
N ASN A 91 1.31 6.72 10.47
CA ASN A 91 1.39 8.06 11.04
C ASN A 91 0.87 8.06 12.48
N ARG A 92 1.78 8.25 13.44
CA ARG A 92 1.53 8.13 14.89
C ARG A 92 0.49 9.09 15.47
N LYS A 93 0.10 10.15 14.74
CA LYS A 93 -0.90 11.13 15.21
C LYS A 93 -2.26 10.50 15.57
N TYR A 94 -2.61 9.34 15.01
CA TYR A 94 -3.88 8.65 15.31
C TYR A 94 -3.76 7.45 16.27
N ILE A 95 -2.56 6.89 16.46
CA ILE A 95 -2.36 5.78 17.42
C ILE A 95 -2.55 6.28 18.86
N GLN A 96 -2.19 7.53 19.15
CA GLN A 96 -2.41 8.15 20.47
C GLN A 96 -3.87 8.56 20.73
N GLN A 97 -4.68 8.81 19.69
CA GLN A 97 -6.08 9.19 19.87
C GLN A 97 -6.94 8.02 20.36
N GLY A 98 -6.62 6.78 19.95
CA GLY A 98 -7.28 5.57 20.45
C GLY A 98 -7.04 5.34 21.95
N LEU A 99 -5.79 5.45 22.41
CA LEU A 99 -5.44 5.28 23.84
C LEU A 99 -5.99 6.42 24.71
N GLY A 100 -5.96 7.66 24.22
CA GLY A 100 -6.49 8.81 24.95
C GLY A 100 -8.01 8.77 25.17
N GLN A 101 -8.75 8.17 24.24
CA GLN A 101 -10.20 7.99 24.37
C GLN A 101 -10.55 6.85 25.34
N THR A 102 -9.81 5.73 25.32
CA THR A 102 -10.02 4.64 26.28
C THR A 102 -9.72 5.08 27.72
N ILE A 103 -8.65 5.86 27.95
CA ILE A 103 -8.32 6.37 29.29
C ILE A 103 -9.37 7.38 29.78
N LYS A 104 -9.90 8.24 28.90
CA LYS A 104 -11.00 9.15 29.27
C LYS A 104 -12.30 8.40 29.57
N ALA A 105 -12.64 7.37 28.79
CA ALA A 105 -13.82 6.54 29.00
C ALA A 105 -13.77 5.73 30.30
N VAL A 106 -12.60 5.18 30.65
CA VAL A 106 -12.39 4.48 31.93
C VAL A 106 -12.49 5.46 33.11
N ASN A 107 -11.88 6.64 33.01
CA ASN A 107 -11.89 7.63 34.10
C ASN A 107 -13.30 8.22 34.36
N SER A 108 -14.11 8.41 33.32
CA SER A 108 -15.52 8.81 33.48
C SER A 108 -16.43 7.71 34.04
N ASN A 109 -16.11 6.43 33.80
CA ASN A 109 -16.89 5.31 34.30
C ASN A 109 -16.57 4.98 35.78
N VAL A 110 -15.34 5.27 36.23
CA VAL A 110 -14.93 5.10 37.64
C VAL A 110 -15.48 6.21 38.54
N ARG A 111 -15.60 7.45 38.04
CA ARG A 111 -16.13 8.57 38.85
C ARG A 111 -17.64 8.59 39.05
N ASN A 112 -18.40 7.91 38.19
CA ASN A 112 -19.87 7.95 38.20
C ASN A 112 -20.56 6.68 38.71
N LYS A 113 -19.82 5.73 39.29
CA LYS A 113 -20.43 4.58 39.97
C LYS A 113 -20.22 4.71 41.48
N PRO A 114 -21.28 4.84 42.30
CA PRO A 114 -21.14 4.57 43.72
C PRO A 114 -20.66 3.13 43.87
N LEU A 115 -19.58 2.94 44.62
CA LEU A 115 -19.07 1.64 45.03
C LEU A 115 -20.16 0.93 45.84
N ALA A 116 -20.96 0.09 45.18
CA ALA A 116 -21.84 -0.85 45.86
C ALA A 116 -20.96 -1.95 46.48
N PHE A 117 -20.60 -1.75 47.75
CA PHE A 117 -19.98 -2.76 48.59
C PHE A 117 -21.07 -3.75 49.02
N CYS A 118 -21.20 -4.88 48.32
CA CYS A 118 -22.02 -5.99 48.79
C CYS A 118 -21.20 -6.80 49.80
N VAL A 119 -21.46 -6.58 51.10
CA VAL A 119 -21.00 -7.47 52.17
C VAL A 119 -21.97 -8.65 52.22
N ASN A 120 -21.49 -9.84 51.89
CA ASN A 120 -22.25 -11.08 52.04
C ASN A 120 -22.07 -11.57 53.49
N MET A 121 -23.05 -11.34 54.36
CA MET A 121 -23.11 -11.97 55.67
C MET A 121 -23.88 -13.28 55.53
N GLY A 122 -23.14 -14.39 55.53
CA GLY A 122 -23.71 -15.73 55.59
C GLY A 122 -24.41 -15.96 56.94
N GLN A 123 -25.58 -16.59 56.88
CA GLN A 123 -26.27 -17.19 58.03
C GLN A 123 -25.58 -18.49 58.44
#